data_AF-A0A3G9GG30-F1
#
_entry.id   AF-A0A3G9GG30-F1
#
_cell.length_a   1.000
_cell.length_b   1.000
_cell.length_c   1.000
_cell.angle_alpha   90.00
_cell.angle_beta   90.00
_cell.angle_gamma   90.00
#
_symmetry.space_group_name_H-M   'P 1'
#
loop_
_entity.id
_entity.type
_entity.pdbx_description
1 polymer ?
#
loop_
_entity_poly.entity_id
_entity_poly.type
_entity_poly.pdbx_seq_one_letter_code
_entity_poly.pdbx_strand_id
1 'polypeptide(L)' 'MNPSQLVKMANQISDFFSADCSEEDAATEIASHLQRFWAPAMRQRLAQAVEQGEAQDLRPAACLAVRKLSLPAAQH' A
#
# COMPACT_ATOMS: atom_id res chain seq x y z
N MET A 1 1.02 16.06 1.42
CA MET A 1 -0.24 15.30 1.24
C MET A 1 -0.67 14.72 2.59
N ASN A 2 -1.97 14.67 2.88
CA ASN A 2 -2.47 14.18 4.17
C ASN A 2 -2.47 12.65 4.22
N PRO A 3 -2.12 12.03 5.37
CA PRO A 3 -2.09 10.57 5.50
C PRO A 3 -3.45 9.94 5.23
N SER A 4 -4.54 10.58 5.67
CA SER A 4 -5.92 10.13 5.37
C SER A 4 -6.26 10.07 3.89
N GLN A 5 -5.71 10.96 3.06
CA GLN A 5 -5.90 10.93 1.60
C GLN A 5 -5.12 9.77 0.98
N LEU A 6 -3.88 9.52 1.46
CA LEU A 6 -3.08 8.38 1.01
C LEU A 6 -3.77 7.06 1.34
N VAL A 7 -4.34 6.92 2.54
CA VAL A 7 -5.11 5.73 2.95
C VAL A 7 -6.31 5.52 2.02
N LYS A 8 -7.09 6.57 1.73
CA LYS A 8 -8.22 6.46 0.78
C LYS A 8 -7.78 6.01 -0.60
N MET A 9 -6.71 6.58 -1.14
CA MET A 9 -6.18 6.18 -2.46
C MET A 9 -5.67 4.73 -2.45
N ALA A 10 -4.93 4.34 -1.42
CA ALA A 10 -4.44 2.97 -1.26
C ALA A 10 -5.60 1.96 -1.16
N ASN A 11 -6.69 2.32 -0.49
CA ASN A 11 -7.90 1.50 -0.41
C ASN A 11 -8.59 1.37 -1.76
N GLN A 12 -8.68 2.43 -2.56
CA GLN A 12 -9.26 2.37 -3.91
C GLN A 12 -8.45 1.44 -4.82
N ILE A 13 -7.12 1.49 -4.72
CA ILE A 13 -6.22 0.59 -5.45
C ILE A 13 -6.43 -0.85 -4.95
N SER A 14 -6.54 -1.04 -3.63
CA SER A 14 -6.81 -2.35 -3.05
C SER A 14 -8.13 -2.94 -3.52
N ASP A 15 -9.21 -2.16 -3.55
CA ASP A 15 -10.53 -2.61 -3.99
C ASP A 15 -10.52 -3.04 -5.46
N PHE A 16 -9.69 -2.39 -6.29
CA PHE A 16 -9.49 -2.78 -7.69
C PHE A 16 -8.81 -4.14 -7.83
N PHE A 17 -7.72 -4.39 -7.08
CA PHE A 17 -6.97 -5.65 -7.20
C PHE A 17 -7.57 -6.82 -6.40
N SER A 18 -8.30 -6.54 -5.31
CA SER A 18 -8.97 -7.55 -4.50
C SER A 18 -10.20 -8.16 -5.17
N ALA A 19 -10.69 -7.58 -6.27
CA ALA A 19 -11.84 -8.12 -7.01
C ALA A 19 -11.49 -9.43 -7.74
N ASP A 20 -10.25 -9.56 -8.22
CA ASP A 20 -9.86 -10.63 -9.14
C ASP A 20 -8.79 -11.59 -8.59
N CYS A 21 -8.18 -11.27 -7.43
CA CYS A 21 -7.01 -11.98 -6.90
C CYS A 21 -7.10 -12.28 -5.39
N SER A 22 -6.34 -13.28 -4.94
CA SER A 22 -6.09 -13.55 -3.50
C SER A 22 -5.42 -12.35 -2.83
N GLU A 23 -5.54 -12.21 -1.51
CA GLU A 23 -4.95 -11.08 -0.77
C GLU A 23 -3.42 -10.96 -0.96
N GLU A 24 -2.68 -12.07 -1.02
CA GLU A 24 -1.23 -12.06 -1.26
C GLU A 24 -0.86 -11.51 -2.65
N ASP A 25 -1.61 -11.93 -3.67
CA ASP A 25 -1.38 -11.54 -5.07
C ASP A 25 -1.78 -10.07 -5.26
N ALA A 26 -2.96 -9.69 -4.74
CA ALA A 26 -3.39 -8.30 -4.69
C ALA A 26 -2.36 -7.42 -3.97
N ALA A 27 -1.81 -7.85 -2.83
CA ALA A 27 -0.78 -7.09 -2.12
C ALA A 27 0.49 -6.89 -2.94
N THR A 28 0.87 -7.88 -3.77
CA THR A 28 2.05 -7.81 -4.64
C THR A 28 1.80 -6.82 -5.79
N GLU A 29 0.64 -6.89 -6.43
CA GLU A 29 0.24 -5.95 -7.48
C GLU A 29 0.09 -4.51 -6.96
N ILE A 30 -0.55 -4.33 -5.78
CA ILE A 30 -0.66 -3.03 -5.12
C ILE A 30 0.73 -2.47 -4.81
N ALA A 31 1.65 -3.27 -4.26
CA ALA A 31 3.01 -2.81 -3.98
C ALA A 31 3.73 -2.35 -5.25
N SER A 32 3.66 -3.13 -6.34
CA SER A 32 4.22 -2.78 -7.65
C SER A 32 3.60 -1.49 -8.21
N HIS A 33 2.28 -1.35 -8.12
CA HIS A 33 1.55 -0.15 -8.55
C HIS A 33 2.01 1.08 -7.76
N LEU A 34 2.06 0.99 -6.43
CA LEU A 34 2.54 2.07 -5.57
C LEU A 34 4.00 2.44 -5.90
N GLN A 35 4.88 1.50 -6.20
CA GLN A 35 6.26 1.82 -6.61
C GLN A 35 6.34 2.57 -7.94
N ARG A 36 5.52 2.18 -8.92
CA ARG A 36 5.53 2.77 -10.27
C ARG A 36 4.87 4.15 -10.31
N PHE A 37 3.78 4.34 -9.58
CA PHE A 37 2.96 5.55 -9.67
C PHE A 37 3.16 6.53 -8.50
N TRP A 38 3.61 6.08 -7.33
CA TRP A 38 3.81 6.98 -6.18
C TRP A 38 5.27 7.34 -5.96
N ALA A 39 5.49 8.63 -5.68
CA ALA A 39 6.79 9.12 -5.27
C ALA A 39 7.29 8.43 -3.97
N PRO A 40 8.61 8.24 -3.79
CA PRO A 40 9.16 7.63 -2.58
C PRO A 40 8.66 8.25 -1.27
N ALA A 41 8.53 9.59 -1.22
CA ALA A 41 8.03 10.30 -0.05
C ALA A 41 6.57 9.96 0.30
N MET A 42 5.72 9.67 -0.70
CA MET A 42 4.33 9.25 -0.46
C MET A 42 4.27 7.86 0.16
N ARG A 43 5.10 6.93 -0.33
CA ARG A 43 5.22 5.57 0.22
C ARG A 43 5.70 5.59 1.66
N GLN A 44 6.74 6.38 1.96
CA GLN A 44 7.23 6.56 3.33
C GLN A 44 6.17 7.14 4.26
N ARG A 45 5.40 8.13 3.78
CA ARG A 45 4.34 8.74 4.57
C ARG A 45 3.18 7.80 4.86
N LEU A 46 2.83 6.91 3.92
CA LEU A 46 1.84 5.86 4.13
C LEU A 46 2.36 4.81 5.13
N ALA A 47 3.63 4.40 5.01
CA ALA A 47 4.25 3.47 5.96
C ALA A 47 4.27 4.05 7.39
N GLN A 48 4.64 5.33 7.52
CA GLN A 48 4.60 6.04 8.80
C GLN A 48 3.17 6.10 9.37
N ALA A 49 2.15 6.35 8.54
CA ALA A 49 0.76 6.34 8.98
C ALA A 49 0.30 4.95 9.48
N VAL A 50 0.80 3.87 8.87
CA VAL A 50 0.57 2.49 9.35
C VAL A 50 1.26 2.27 10.71
N GLU A 51 2.52 2.66 10.85
CA GLU A 51 3.26 2.53 12.11
C GLU A 51 2.65 3.35 13.26
N GLN A 52 2.13 4.54 12.96
CA GLN A 52 1.49 5.44 13.92
C GLN A 52 0.05 5.03 14.27
N GLY A 53 -0.51 4.00 13.61
CA GLY A 53 -1.90 3.61 13.80
C GLY A 53 -2.90 4.66 13.27
N GLU A 54 -2.49 5.52 12.33
CA GLU A 54 -3.36 6.45 11.64
C GLU A 54 -4.03 5.83 10.40
N ALA A 55 -3.51 4.69 9.94
CA ALA A 55 -4.01 3.94 8.79
C ALA A 55 -4.95 2.78 9.18
N GLN A 56 -5.82 2.99 10.18
CA GLN A 56 -6.73 1.95 10.70
C GLN A 56 -7.77 1.50 9.67
N ASP A 57 -8.16 2.43 8.78
CA ASP A 57 -9.09 2.16 7.68
C ASP A 57 -8.40 1.47 6.48
N LEU A 58 -7.11 1.19 6.55
CA LEU A 58 -6.38 0.59 5.44
C LEU A 58 -6.82 -0.87 5.24
N ARG A 59 -7.15 -1.21 3.98
CA ARG A 59 -7.53 -2.58 3.61
C ARG A 59 -6.41 -3.57 3.94
N PRO A 60 -6.73 -4.84 4.28
CA PRO A 60 -5.72 -5.86 4.60
C PRO A 60 -4.68 -6.03 3.48
N ALA A 61 -5.11 -6.14 2.22
CA ALA A 61 -4.19 -6.27 1.08
C ALA A 61 -3.28 -5.04 0.88
N ALA A 62 -3.78 -3.82 1.11
CA ALA A 62 -2.95 -2.61 1.10
C ALA A 62 -1.97 -2.56 2.28
N CYS A 63 -2.35 -3.04 3.47
CA CYS A 63 -1.44 -3.16 4.61
C CYS A 63 -0.30 -4.14 4.32
N LEU A 64 -0.62 -5.30 3.73
CA LEU A 64 0.38 -6.27 3.26
C LEU A 64 1.30 -5.66 2.20
N ALA A 65 0.74 -4.88 1.26
CA ALA A 65 1.52 -4.18 0.25
C ALA A 65 2.51 -3.18 0.88
N VAL A 66 2.06 -2.36 1.82
CA VAL A 66 2.93 -1.41 2.55
C VAL A 66 4.05 -2.15 3.28
N ARG A 67 3.76 -3.27 3.94
CA ARG A 67 4.79 -4.11 4.58
C ARG A 67 5.81 -4.64 3.56
N LYS A 68 5.36 -5.08 2.38
CA LYS A 68 6.22 -5.52 1.27
C LYS A 68 7.08 -4.38 0.70
N LEU A 69 6.64 -3.13 0.78
CA LEU A 69 7.42 -1.95 0.36
C LEU A 69 8.50 -1.56 1.39
N SER A 70 8.25 -1.81 2.67
CA SER A 70 9.19 -1.53 3.76
C SER A 70 10.29 -2.59 3.86
N LEU A 71 9.99 -3.84 3.46
CA LEU A 71 11.02 -4.82 3.14
C LEU A 71 11.66 -4.39 1.81
N PRO A 72 12.98 -4.18 1.73
CA PRO A 72 13.63 -3.98 0.44
C PRO A 72 13.37 -5.24 -0.37
N ALA A 73 12.45 -5.16 -1.34
CA ALA A 73 12.30 -6.20 -2.34
C ALA A 73 13.67 -6.32 -3.00
N ALA A 74 14.35 -7.45 -2.77
CA ALA A 74 15.50 -7.85 -3.56
C ALA A 74 15.02 -7.91 -5.01
N GLN A 75 15.26 -6.81 -5.73
CA GLN A 75 15.01 -6.72 -7.16
C GLN A 75 16.04 -7.65 -7.80
N HIS A 76 15.58 -8.82 -8.27
CA HIS A 76 16.33 -9.71 -9.15
C HIS A 76 16.02 -9.35 -10.61
#